data_AF-A0A6B3I8U6-F1
#
_entry.id   AF-A0A6B3I8U6-F1
#
_cell.length_a   1.000
_cell.length_b   1.000
_cell.length_c   1.000
_cell.angle_alpha   90.00
_cell.angle_beta   90.00
_cell.angle_gamma   90.00
#
_symmetry.space_group_name_H-M   'P 1'
#
loop_
_entity.id
_entity.type
_entity.pdbx_description
1 polymer ?
#
loop_
_entity_poly.entity_id
_entity_poly.type
_entity_poly.pdbx_seq_one_letter_code
_entity_poly.pdbx_strand_id
1 'polypeptide(L)'
;SDREIPWVRGWSLREGQTVLVPEVLTYYHAPGLENRFVQESSNGCASGGALEEAVYFGLMEVVERDAFLLSWYGQAALPEIDPRTSRRPATRQMVDRLEMYGYEARFFDTRISFPIPVVTGVAVR
;
A
#
# COMPACT_ATOMS: atom_id res chain seq x y z
N SER A 1 -12.22 14.46 -24.01
CA SER A 1 -12.36 13.56 -25.17
C SER A 1 -13.32 12.46 -24.75
N ASP A 2 -14.36 12.18 -25.54
CA ASP A 2 -15.35 11.13 -25.27
C ASP A 2 -14.91 9.83 -25.94
N ARG A 3 -13.85 9.23 -25.38
CA ARG A 3 -13.15 8.10 -25.95
C ARG A 3 -13.74 6.80 -25.42
N GLU A 4 -14.14 5.90 -26.30
CA GLU A 4 -14.51 4.53 -25.94
C GLU A 4 -13.30 3.73 -25.42
N ILE A 5 -13.49 3.01 -24.31
CA ILE A 5 -12.48 2.18 -23.66
C ILE A 5 -13.04 0.82 -23.25
N PRO A 6 -12.19 -0.22 -23.13
CA PRO A 6 -12.60 -1.52 -22.60
C PRO A 6 -12.92 -1.50 -21.10
N TRP A 7 -13.87 -2.35 -20.71
CA TRP A 7 -14.34 -2.51 -19.33
C TRP A 7 -14.37 -3.98 -18.93
N VAL A 8 -14.09 -4.24 -17.65
CA VAL A 8 -14.21 -5.56 -17.04
C VAL A 8 -15.15 -5.54 -15.84
N ARG A 9 -15.63 -6.73 -15.44
CA ARG A 9 -16.48 -6.88 -14.27
C ARG A 9 -15.64 -6.97 -12.99
N GLY A 10 -15.90 -6.08 -12.05
CA GLY A 10 -15.43 -6.15 -10.67
C GLY A 10 -16.58 -6.46 -9.69
N TRP A 11 -16.24 -6.75 -8.44
CA TRP A 11 -17.22 -6.93 -7.37
C TRP A 11 -17.02 -5.86 -6.29
N SER A 12 -18.09 -5.11 -5.98
CA SER A 12 -18.08 -4.11 -4.91
C SER A 12 -18.40 -4.79 -3.58
N LEU A 13 -17.43 -4.84 -2.67
CA LEU A 13 -17.65 -5.34 -1.30
C LEU A 13 -18.56 -4.43 -0.48
N ARG A 14 -18.63 -3.14 -0.81
CA ARG A 14 -19.47 -2.16 -0.12
C ARG A 14 -20.95 -2.33 -0.48
N GLU A 15 -21.23 -2.52 -1.77
CA GLU A 15 -22.60 -2.57 -2.31
C GLU A 15 -23.09 -4.00 -2.55
N GLY A 16 -22.22 -5.00 -2.43
CA GLY A 16 -22.58 -6.41 -2.65
C GLY A 16 -23.04 -6.71 -4.08
N GLN A 17 -22.50 -6.01 -5.08
CA GLN A 17 -22.90 -6.16 -6.47
C GLN A 17 -21.73 -6.04 -7.46
N THR A 18 -21.99 -6.48 -8.69
CA THR A 18 -21.05 -6.31 -9.80
C THR A 18 -20.98 -4.84 -10.23
N VAL A 19 -19.77 -4.35 -10.48
CA VAL A 19 -19.52 -3.03 -11.07
C VAL A 19 -18.63 -3.17 -12.31
N LEU A 20 -18.66 -2.18 -13.20
CA LEU A 20 -17.72 -2.10 -14.32
C LEU A 20 -16.51 -1.28 -13.90
N VAL A 21 -15.31 -1.79 -14.19
CA VAL A 21 -14.02 -1.12 -13.94
C VAL A 21 -13.28 -1.03 -15.27
N PRO A 22 -12.63 0.12 -15.59
CA PRO A 22 -11.81 0.23 -16.78
C PRO A 22 -10.72 -0.84 -16.81
N GLU A 23 -10.59 -1.58 -17.91
CA GLU A 23 -9.65 -2.71 -18.03
C GLU A 23 -8.19 -2.28 -17.77
N VAL A 24 -7.85 -1.06 -18.19
CA VAL A 24 -6.51 -0.46 -18.00
C VAL A 24 -6.10 -0.33 -16.52
N LEU A 25 -7.05 -0.34 -15.59
CA LEU A 25 -6.82 -0.27 -14.16
C LEU A 25 -6.70 -1.66 -13.49
N THR A 26 -7.06 -2.74 -14.18
CA THR A 26 -7.23 -4.07 -13.57
C THR A 26 -6.12 -5.05 -13.90
N TYR A 27 -5.44 -4.88 -15.02
CA TYR A 27 -4.41 -5.81 -15.46
C TYR A 27 -3.05 -5.14 -15.56
N TYR A 28 -2.12 -5.61 -14.74
CA TYR A 28 -0.71 -5.23 -14.86
C TYR A 28 -0.11 -5.87 -16.12
N HIS A 29 0.68 -5.11 -16.90
CA HIS A 29 1.32 -5.59 -18.13
C HIS A 29 0.37 -5.95 -19.30
N ALA A 30 -0.84 -5.37 -19.34
CA ALA A 30 -1.75 -5.56 -20.46
C ALA A 30 -1.09 -5.13 -21.80
N PRO A 31 -1.10 -5.96 -22.85
CA PRO A 31 -0.46 -5.64 -24.13
C PRO A 31 -1.21 -4.49 -24.83
N GLY A 32 -0.45 -3.63 -25.52
CA GLY A 32 -0.98 -2.51 -26.29
C GLY A 32 -0.98 -1.18 -25.52
N LEU A 33 -0.68 -0.10 -26.23
CA LEU A 33 -0.70 1.28 -25.71
C LEU A 33 -2.00 2.01 -26.05
N GLU A 34 -2.83 1.42 -26.92
CA GLU A 34 -3.91 2.14 -27.58
C GLU A 34 -4.83 2.81 -26.54
N ASN A 35 -5.25 2.09 -25.49
CA ASN A 35 -6.16 2.59 -24.44
C ASN A 35 -5.47 3.06 -23.14
N ARG A 36 -4.15 3.23 -23.13
CA ARG A 36 -3.43 3.66 -21.92
C ARG A 36 -3.56 5.17 -21.70
N PHE A 37 -4.38 5.57 -20.74
CA PHE A 37 -4.49 6.96 -20.26
C PHE A 37 -4.04 7.12 -18.79
N VAL A 38 -3.64 6.01 -18.16
CA VAL A 38 -3.10 5.93 -16.81
C VAL A 38 -1.97 4.90 -16.84
N GLN A 39 -0.94 5.14 -16.02
CA GLN A 39 0.14 4.17 -15.84
C GLN A 39 -0.36 3.07 -14.91
N GLU A 40 -0.30 1.81 -15.37
CA GLU A 40 -0.63 0.68 -14.52
C GLU A 40 0.37 0.56 -13.36
N SER A 41 -0.11 0.10 -12.21
CA SER A 41 0.72 -0.20 -11.05
C SER A 41 0.25 -1.51 -10.43
N SER A 42 1.11 -2.14 -9.65
CA SER A 42 0.73 -3.32 -8.87
C SER A 42 -0.10 -2.98 -7.63
N ASN A 43 -0.48 -1.72 -7.43
CA ASN A 43 -1.15 -1.26 -6.21
C ASN A 43 -2.46 -2.04 -5.99
N GLY A 44 -2.54 -2.75 -4.87
CA GLY A 44 -3.69 -3.59 -4.52
C GLY A 44 -3.71 -4.96 -5.19
N CYS A 45 -2.71 -5.33 -5.98
CA CYS A 45 -2.53 -6.68 -6.48
C CYS A 45 -1.93 -7.57 -5.37
N ALA A 46 -2.63 -8.64 -5.00
CA ALA A 46 -2.16 -9.59 -4.00
C ALA A 46 -2.55 -11.02 -4.35
N SER A 47 -1.85 -11.97 -3.73
CA SER A 47 -2.15 -13.40 -3.76
C SER A 47 -2.35 -13.92 -2.33
N GLY A 48 -2.99 -15.08 -2.20
CA GLY A 48 -3.27 -15.72 -0.92
C GLY A 48 -3.66 -17.17 -1.12
N GLY A 49 -3.72 -17.94 -0.03
CA GLY A 49 -4.23 -19.31 0.00
C GLY A 49 -5.75 -19.39 -0.20
N ALA A 50 -6.46 -18.27 -0.07
CA ALA A 50 -7.87 -18.12 -0.40
C ALA A 50 -8.16 -16.73 -1.01
N LEU A 51 -9.34 -16.57 -1.61
CA LEU A 51 -9.74 -15.30 -2.23
C LEU A 51 -9.82 -14.18 -1.19
N GLU A 52 -10.35 -14.48 -0.01
CA GLU A 52 -10.50 -13.55 1.11
C GLU A 52 -9.15 -13.04 1.60
N GLU A 53 -8.13 -13.91 1.61
CA GLU A 53 -6.77 -13.55 2.00
C GLU A 53 -6.13 -12.63 0.94
N ALA A 54 -6.25 -12.97 -0.34
CA ALA A 54 -5.76 -12.11 -1.43
C ALA A 54 -6.43 -10.73 -1.40
N VAL A 55 -7.76 -10.69 -1.21
CA VAL A 55 -8.52 -9.43 -1.07
C VAL A 55 -8.05 -8.64 0.15
N TYR A 56 -7.86 -9.30 1.30
CA TYR A 56 -7.38 -8.65 2.51
C TYR A 56 -6.02 -7.99 2.32
N PHE A 57 -5.04 -8.72 1.77
CA PHE A 57 -3.71 -8.15 1.54
C PHE A 57 -3.70 -7.05 0.48
N GLY A 58 -4.49 -7.19 -0.59
CA GLY A 58 -4.66 -6.12 -1.58
C GLY A 58 -5.23 -4.84 -0.96
N LEU A 59 -6.23 -4.95 -0.08
CA LEU A 59 -6.78 -3.80 0.65
C LEU A 59 -5.77 -3.18 1.60
N MET A 60 -4.99 -3.99 2.34
CA MET A 60 -3.95 -3.47 3.23
C MET A 60 -2.86 -2.73 2.48
N GLU A 61 -2.43 -3.20 1.31
CA GLU A 61 -1.47 -2.48 0.47
C GLU A 61 -2.01 -1.12 0.02
N VAL A 62 -3.29 -1.06 -0.39
CA VAL A 62 -3.91 0.20 -0.80
C VAL A 62 -3.96 1.20 0.36
N VAL A 63 -4.31 0.74 1.57
CA VAL A 63 -4.30 1.57 2.78
C VAL A 63 -2.89 2.04 3.13
N GLU A 64 -1.88 1.17 3.03
CA GLU A 64 -0.48 1.52 3.26
C GLU A 64 -0.02 2.62 2.29
N ARG A 65 -0.32 2.46 1.00
CA ARG A 65 0.09 3.41 -0.03
C ARG A 65 -0.62 4.76 0.11
N ASP A 66 -1.90 4.79 0.45
CA ASP A 66 -2.64 6.01 0.74
C ASP A 66 -2.01 6.79 1.90
N ALA A 67 -1.77 6.11 3.03
CA ALA A 67 -1.10 6.68 4.20
C ALA A 67 0.30 7.22 3.88
N PHE A 68 1.10 6.46 3.12
CA PHE A 68 2.43 6.89 2.71
C PHE A 68 2.38 8.12 1.79
N LEU A 69 1.52 8.12 0.76
CA LEU A 69 1.47 9.23 -0.19
C LEU A 69 0.96 10.52 0.45
N LEU A 70 -0.07 10.43 1.30
CA LEU A 70 -0.60 11.59 2.02
C LEU A 70 0.42 12.16 3.01
N SER A 71 1.11 11.30 3.76
CA SER A 71 2.14 11.76 4.69
C SER A 71 3.35 12.37 3.96
N TRP A 72 3.81 11.74 2.90
CA TRP A 72 4.99 12.16 2.15
C TRP A 72 4.76 13.49 1.39
N TYR A 73 3.72 13.54 0.55
CA TYR A 73 3.42 14.75 -0.22
C TYR A 73 2.82 15.87 0.63
N GLY A 74 2.11 15.51 1.71
CA GLY A 74 1.59 16.48 2.67
C GLY A 74 2.63 16.99 3.66
N GLN A 75 3.85 16.44 3.65
CA GLN A 75 4.91 16.74 4.64
C GLN A 75 4.38 16.67 6.07
N ALA A 76 3.56 15.65 6.36
CA ALA A 76 2.86 15.54 7.63
C ALA A 76 3.84 15.44 8.81
N ALA A 77 3.53 16.11 9.91
CA ALA A 77 4.24 15.90 11.17
C ALA A 77 3.72 14.62 11.82
N LEU A 78 4.52 13.56 11.77
CA LEU A 78 4.11 12.22 12.18
C LEU A 78 4.66 11.86 13.58
N PRO A 79 3.87 11.17 14.42
CA PRO A 79 4.38 10.62 15.68
C PRO A 79 5.48 9.57 15.43
N GLU A 80 6.63 9.76 16.06
CA GLU A 80 7.70 8.77 16.05
C GLU A 80 7.45 7.66 17.06
N ILE A 81 7.71 6.42 16.64
CA ILE A 81 7.56 5.21 17.43
C ILE A 81 8.96 4.75 17.84
N ASP A 82 9.22 4.64 19.14
CA ASP A 82 10.46 4.02 19.62
C ASP A 82 10.40 2.50 19.40
N PRO A 83 11.20 1.94 18.47
CA PRO A 83 11.16 0.51 18.16
C PRO A 83 11.65 -0.36 19.32
N ARG A 84 12.40 0.20 20.28
CA ARG A 84 12.88 -0.52 21.46
C ARG A 84 11.75 -0.89 22.41
N THR A 85 10.60 -0.21 22.32
CA THR A 85 9.38 -0.54 23.07
C THR A 85 8.59 -1.70 22.49
N SER A 86 8.96 -2.20 21.29
CA SER A 86 8.28 -3.35 20.68
C SER A 86 8.31 -4.58 21.59
N ARG A 87 7.15 -5.19 21.80
CA ARG A 87 7.03 -6.45 22.55
C ARG A 87 7.72 -7.63 21.85
N ARG A 88 7.97 -7.56 20.54
CA ARG A 88 8.59 -8.64 19.76
C ARG A 88 10.12 -8.55 19.83
N PRO A 89 10.82 -9.53 20.41
CA PRO A 89 12.28 -9.51 20.47
C PRO A 89 12.95 -9.43 19.10
N ALA A 90 12.39 -10.10 18.09
CA ALA A 90 12.90 -10.05 16.72
C ALA A 90 12.92 -8.63 16.13
N THR A 91 11.91 -7.80 16.44
CA THR A 91 11.88 -6.39 15.99
C THR A 91 13.05 -5.61 16.58
N ARG A 92 13.25 -5.72 17.90
CA ARG A 92 14.35 -5.02 18.59
C ARG A 92 15.70 -5.46 18.06
N GLN A 93 15.91 -6.77 17.89
CA GLN A 93 17.14 -7.35 17.32
C GLN A 93 17.43 -6.88 15.89
N MET A 94 16.40 -6.66 15.07
CA MET A 94 16.58 -6.12 13.72
C MET A 94 17.04 -4.65 13.76
N VAL A 95 16.53 -3.86 14.70
CA VAL A 95 16.98 -2.47 14.90
C VAL A 95 18.41 -2.44 15.41
N ASP A 96 18.76 -3.24 16.42
CA ASP A 96 20.13 -3.35 16.93
C ASP A 96 21.11 -3.70 15.80
N ARG A 97 20.70 -4.59 14.88
CA ARG A 97 21.50 -4.97 13.71
C ARG A 97 21.70 -3.82 12.73
N LEU A 98 20.68 -3.00 12.48
CA LEU A 98 20.82 -1.82 11.61
C LEU A 98 21.81 -0.81 12.23
N GLU A 99 21.73 -0.59 13.54
CA GLU A 99 22.68 0.26 14.27
C GLU A 99 24.11 -0.26 14.19
N MET A 100 24.33 -1.59 14.29
CA MET A 100 25.65 -2.20 14.09
C MET A 100 26.24 -1.92 12.69
N TYR A 101 25.40 -1.73 11.68
CA TYR A 101 25.82 -1.36 10.33
C TYR A 101 25.95 0.16 10.12
N GLY A 102 25.76 0.96 11.19
CA GLY A 102 25.83 2.41 11.16
C GLY A 102 24.58 3.09 10.63
N TYR A 103 23.43 2.42 10.66
CA TYR A 103 22.14 3.00 10.29
C TYR A 103 21.26 3.23 11.53
N GLU A 104 20.73 4.43 11.66
CA GLU A 104 19.65 4.73 12.59
C GLU A 104 18.30 4.43 11.93
N ALA A 105 17.54 3.49 12.48
CA ALA A 105 16.21 3.15 11.98
C ALA A 105 15.13 3.91 12.77
N ARG A 106 14.39 4.79 12.08
CA ARG A 106 13.31 5.60 12.65
C ARG A 106 11.97 5.14 12.09
N PHE A 107 10.94 5.13 12.92
CA PHE A 107 9.62 4.59 12.58
C PHE A 107 8.54 5.60 12.92
N PHE A 108 7.59 5.80 12.01
CA PHE A 108 6.55 6.80 12.16
C PHE A 108 5.17 6.17 11.97
N ASP A 109 4.23 6.53 12.83
CA ASP A 109 2.82 6.19 12.66
C ASP A 109 2.22 7.06 11.57
N THR A 110 1.83 6.45 10.44
CA THR A 110 1.32 7.16 9.26
C THR A 110 -0.17 7.05 9.06
N ARG A 111 -0.90 6.69 10.12
CA ARG A 111 -2.38 6.73 10.12
C ARG A 111 -2.90 8.13 9.85
N ILE A 112 -3.54 8.30 8.68
CA ILE A 112 -4.17 9.56 8.26
C ILE A 112 -5.65 9.33 7.94
N SER A 113 -5.95 8.53 6.91
CA SER A 113 -7.31 8.37 6.38
C SER A 113 -8.17 7.40 7.18
N PHE A 114 -7.55 6.34 7.73
CA PHE A 114 -8.25 5.24 8.36
C PHE A 114 -7.62 4.89 9.71
N PRO A 115 -8.40 4.38 10.69
CA PRO A 115 -7.89 3.92 11.98
C PRO A 115 -7.18 2.55 11.90
N ILE A 116 -6.47 2.29 10.80
CA ILE A 116 -5.74 1.04 10.51
C ILE A 116 -4.25 1.33 10.67
N PRO A 117 -3.50 0.65 11.56
CA PRO A 117 -2.07 0.91 11.77
C PRO A 117 -1.24 0.80 10.48
N VAL A 118 -0.54 1.88 10.14
CA VAL A 118 0.47 1.92 9.07
C VAL A 118 1.74 2.54 9.68
N VAL A 119 2.89 1.93 9.43
CA VAL A 119 4.18 2.40 9.94
C VAL A 119 5.14 2.61 8.78
N THR A 120 5.64 3.83 8.64
CA THR A 120 6.72 4.14 7.70
C THR A 120 8.05 4.12 8.41
N GLY A 121 8.95 3.25 7.98
CA GLY A 121 10.32 3.18 8.48
C GLY A 121 11.30 3.89 7.54
N VAL A 122 12.25 4.63 8.09
CA VAL A 122 13.37 5.25 7.35
C VAL A 122 14.68 4.88 8.02
N ALA A 123 15.73 4.67 7.22
CA ALA A 123 17.07 4.46 7.71
C ALA A 123 17.92 5.68 7.38
N VAL A 124 18.55 6.26 8.40
CA VAL A 124 19.45 7.41 8.29
C VAL A 124 20.88 6.94 8.57
N ARG A 125 21.87 7.57 7.95
CA ARG A 125 23.30 7.26 8.10
C ARG A 125 24.08 8.52 8.37
#